data_AF-A0A373G4N0-F1
#
_entry.id   AF-A0A373G4N0-F1
#
_cell.length_a   1.000
_cell.length_b   1.000
_cell.length_c   1.000
_cell.angle_alpha   90.00
_cell.angle_beta   90.00
_cell.angle_gamma   90.00
#
_symmetry.space_group_name_H-M   'P 1'
#
loop_
_entity.id
_entity.type
_entity.pdbx_description
1 polymer ?
#
loop_
_entity_poly.entity_id
_entity_poly.type
_entity_poly.pdbx_seq_one_letter_code
_entity_poly.pdbx_strand_id
1 'polypeptide(L)'
;MSMDDLSNIIAGISAGVAFISAIFTGFMFYRYDKRLKEQEQKINDFQLKEYARKEIESKKASLRAEVFCINGEWKIMIQNEGVAPARNVRLLSPGLTPEEGRIKIMNESILPYPILNRNDRFYLDLCLMEFHDIKPVIQLFWDDDYDVDRNIIQALCLC
;
A
#
# COMPACT_ATOMS: atom_id res chain seq x y z
N MET A 1 42.48 38.18 56.60
CA MET A 1 42.44 37.50 55.29
C MET A 1 42.74 38.55 54.25
N SER A 2 43.83 38.38 53.48
CA SER A 2 44.24 39.40 52.50
C SER A 2 43.28 39.40 51.31
N MET A 3 43.22 40.52 50.59
CA MET A 3 42.39 40.64 49.37
C MET A 3 42.84 39.65 48.29
N ASP A 4 44.12 39.26 48.31
CA ASP A 4 44.73 38.30 47.38
C ASP A 4 44.29 36.84 47.67
N ASP A 5 44.13 36.47 48.95
CA ASP A 5 43.66 35.13 49.34
C ASP A 5 42.23 34.87 48.88
N LEU A 6 41.35 35.89 49.00
CA LEU A 6 39.96 35.81 48.56
C LEU A 6 39.87 35.66 47.03
N SER A 7 40.71 36.39 46.29
CA SER A 7 40.79 36.34 44.83
C SER A 7 41.22 34.95 44.33
N ASN A 8 42.22 34.36 44.99
CA ASN A 8 42.71 33.01 44.67
C ASN A 8 41.66 31.92 44.92
N ILE A 9 40.85 32.04 46.00
CA ILE A 9 39.75 31.11 46.28
C ILE A 9 38.66 31.20 45.21
N ILE A 10 38.27 32.41 44.80
CA ILE A 10 37.28 32.62 43.74
C ILE A 10 37.77 32.08 42.40
N ALA A 11 39.04 32.29 42.06
CA ALA A 11 39.67 31.74 40.85
C ALA A 11 39.71 30.20 40.85
N GLY A 12 39.97 29.56 42.00
CA GLY A 12 39.92 28.11 42.13
C GLY A 12 38.51 27.53 41.92
N ILE A 13 37.49 28.19 42.47
CA ILE A 13 36.08 27.79 42.31
C ILE A 13 35.63 27.96 40.86
N SER A 14 35.98 29.08 40.22
CA SER A 14 35.59 29.34 38.82
C SER A 14 36.27 28.37 37.85
N ALA A 15 37.55 28.05 38.07
CA ALA A 15 38.27 27.03 37.30
C ALA A 15 37.66 25.63 37.49
N GLY A 16 37.26 25.29 38.72
CA GLY A 16 36.58 24.02 39.02
C GLY A 16 35.23 23.89 38.30
N VAL A 17 34.41 24.95 38.31
CA VAL A 17 33.13 24.98 37.59
C VAL A 17 33.36 24.85 36.08
N ALA A 18 34.31 25.59 35.51
CA ALA A 18 34.62 25.51 34.09
C ALA A 18 35.07 24.10 33.67
N PHE A 19 35.89 23.45 34.50
CA PHE A 19 36.37 22.09 34.24
C PHE A 19 35.23 21.06 34.28
N ILE A 20 34.34 21.14 35.27
CA ILE A 20 33.16 20.26 35.37
C ILE A 20 32.21 20.50 34.20
N SER A 21 31.97 21.76 33.83
CA SER A 21 31.15 22.11 32.67
C SER A 21 31.73 21.55 31.37
N ALA A 22 33.05 21.59 31.18
CA ALA A 22 33.70 21.05 29.99
C ALA A 22 33.54 19.52 29.89
N ILE A 23 33.73 18.79 31.01
CA ILE A 23 33.52 17.34 31.06
C ILE A 23 32.05 16.99 30.78
N PHE A 24 31.11 17.71 31.41
CA PHE A 24 29.68 17.48 31.21
C PHE A 24 29.24 17.72 29.76
N THR A 25 29.69 18.81 29.16
CA THR A 25 29.41 19.12 27.75
C THR A 25 30.00 18.07 26.81
N GLY A 26 31.23 17.62 27.04
CA GLY A 26 31.84 16.55 26.24
C GLY A 26 31.07 15.23 26.33
N PHE A 27 30.67 14.84 27.54
CA PHE A 27 29.85 13.65 27.76
C PHE A 27 28.47 13.75 27.09
N MET A 28 27.81 14.90 27.25
CA MET A 28 26.52 15.16 26.62
C MET A 28 26.63 15.14 25.11
N PHE A 29 27.62 15.82 24.53
CA PHE A 29 27.86 15.83 23.08
C PHE A 29 28.05 14.42 22.53
N TYR A 30 28.89 13.60 23.16
CA TYR A 30 29.06 12.20 22.75
C TYR A 30 27.74 11.41 22.80
N ARG A 31 26.94 11.59 23.85
CA ARG A 31 25.66 10.88 23.98
C ARG A 31 24.61 11.35 22.97
N TYR A 32 24.59 12.66 22.66
CA TYR A 32 23.71 13.23 21.65
C TYR A 32 24.10 12.77 20.25
N ASP A 33 25.38 12.84 19.89
CA ASP A 33 25.88 12.40 18.58
C ASP A 33 25.58 10.91 18.34
N LYS A 34 25.78 10.06 19.36
CA LYS A 34 25.40 8.64 19.28
C LYS A 34 23.90 8.45 19.04
N ARG A 35 23.04 9.16 19.79
CA ARG A 35 21.59 9.08 19.62
C ARG A 35 21.13 9.61 18.27
N LEU A 36 21.75 10.69 17.79
CA LEU A 36 21.43 11.28 16.49
C LEU A 36 21.74 10.29 15.37
N LYS A 37 22.92 9.66 15.41
CA LYS A 37 23.31 8.61 14.45
C LYS A 37 22.37 7.41 14.49
N GLU A 38 21.96 6.97 15.67
CA GLU A 38 20.98 5.87 15.80
C GLU A 38 19.60 6.23 15.21
N GLN A 39 19.15 7.48 15.38
CA GLN A 39 17.91 7.95 14.77
C GLN A 39 18.02 8.06 13.25
N GLU A 40 19.13 8.59 12.76
CA GLU A 40 19.41 8.74 11.32
C GLU A 40 19.49 7.38 10.64
N GLN A 41 20.13 6.39 11.26
CA GLN A 41 20.15 5.01 10.78
C GLN A 41 18.73 4.42 10.68
N LYS A 42 17.90 4.58 11.72
CA LYS A 42 16.51 4.10 11.69
C LYS A 42 15.68 4.75 10.59
N ILE A 43 15.85 6.05 10.37
CA ILE A 43 15.15 6.77 9.30
C ILE A 43 15.59 6.25 7.94
N ASN A 44 16.90 6.08 7.73
CA ASN A 44 17.45 5.57 6.48
C ASN A 44 16.95 4.14 6.19
N ASP A 45 17.03 3.24 7.18
CA ASP A 45 16.52 1.87 7.05
C ASP A 45 15.03 1.84 6.72
N PHE A 46 14.24 2.71 7.33
CA PHE A 46 12.82 2.84 7.03
C PHE A 46 12.59 3.34 5.60
N GLN A 47 13.33 4.37 5.17
CA GLN A 47 13.24 4.91 3.82
C GLN A 47 13.62 3.86 2.76
N LEU A 48 14.71 3.11 2.96
CA LEU A 48 15.12 2.03 2.07
C LEU A 48 14.04 0.95 1.93
N LYS A 49 13.43 0.54 3.05
CA LYS A 49 12.31 -0.42 3.03
C LYS A 49 11.09 0.14 2.28
N GLU A 50 10.75 1.40 2.50
CA GLU A 50 9.66 2.06 1.81
C GLU A 50 9.93 2.20 0.31
N TYR A 51 11.16 2.50 -0.10
CA TYR A 51 11.53 2.54 -1.52
C TYR A 51 11.45 1.17 -2.17
N ALA A 52 11.99 0.13 -1.53
CA ALA A 52 11.89 -1.24 -2.03
C ALA A 52 10.41 -1.68 -2.16
N ARG A 53 9.57 -1.33 -1.17
CA ARG A 53 8.13 -1.58 -1.23
C ARG A 53 7.48 -0.84 -2.40
N LYS A 54 7.77 0.45 -2.57
CA LYS A 54 7.20 1.26 -3.66
C LYS A 54 7.64 0.77 -5.04
N GLU A 55 8.85 0.25 -5.18
CA GLU A 55 9.34 -0.35 -6.44
C GLU A 55 8.61 -1.65 -6.77
N ILE A 56 8.27 -2.45 -5.75
CA ILE A 56 7.46 -3.65 -5.94
C ILE A 56 6.02 -3.26 -6.29
N GLU A 57 5.42 -2.34 -5.55
CA GLU A 57 4.03 -1.90 -5.78
C GLU A 57 3.86 -1.15 -7.10
N SER A 58 4.90 -0.46 -7.61
CA SER A 58 4.84 0.21 -8.91
C SER A 58 4.73 -0.76 -10.09
N LYS A 59 5.11 -2.03 -9.89
CA LYS A 59 5.04 -3.11 -10.88
C LYS A 59 3.72 -3.90 -10.81
N LYS A 60 2.90 -3.65 -9.79
CA LYS A 60 1.67 -4.40 -9.54
C LYS A 60 0.43 -3.67 -10.03
N ALA A 61 -0.42 -4.40 -10.71
CA ALA A 61 -1.82 -4.05 -10.87
C ALA A 61 -2.64 -4.58 -9.69
N SER A 62 -3.80 -3.97 -9.45
CA SER A 62 -4.73 -4.37 -8.39
C SER A 62 -6.14 -4.24 -8.92
N LEU A 63 -6.75 -5.35 -9.28
CA LEU A 63 -8.11 -5.36 -9.81
C LEU A 63 -9.16 -5.39 -8.69
N ARG A 64 -10.24 -4.64 -8.90
CA ARG A 64 -11.44 -4.64 -8.07
C ARG A 64 -12.66 -4.78 -8.96
N ALA A 65 -13.58 -5.66 -8.58
CA ALA A 65 -14.91 -5.70 -9.17
C ALA A 65 -15.94 -5.05 -8.24
N GLU A 66 -16.83 -4.26 -8.81
CA GLU A 66 -17.98 -3.71 -8.12
C GLU A 66 -19.22 -3.94 -8.95
N VAL A 67 -20.36 -4.09 -8.28
CA VAL A 67 -21.63 -4.38 -8.94
C VAL A 67 -22.61 -3.26 -8.63
N PHE A 68 -23.38 -2.89 -9.65
CA PHE A 68 -24.45 -1.93 -9.51
C PHE A 68 -25.57 -2.20 -10.50
N CYS A 69 -26.74 -1.63 -10.22
CA CYS A 69 -27.89 -1.67 -11.10
C CYS A 69 -28.21 -0.26 -11.60
N ILE A 70 -28.27 -0.08 -12.92
CA ILE A 70 -28.68 1.17 -13.56
C ILE A 70 -29.90 0.88 -14.42
N ASN A 71 -31.02 1.54 -14.16
CA ASN A 71 -32.26 1.38 -14.92
C ASN A 71 -32.75 -0.08 -15.03
N GLY A 72 -32.50 -0.91 -14.02
CA GLY A 72 -32.86 -2.33 -14.03
C GLY A 72 -31.82 -3.24 -14.70
N GLU A 73 -30.75 -2.68 -15.27
CA GLU A 73 -29.64 -3.45 -15.82
C GLU A 73 -28.52 -3.61 -14.79
N TRP A 74 -28.20 -4.85 -14.45
CA TRP A 74 -27.08 -5.18 -13.58
C TRP A 74 -25.77 -5.15 -14.37
N LYS A 75 -24.74 -4.51 -13.80
CA LYS A 75 -23.42 -4.42 -14.41
C LYS A 75 -22.34 -4.69 -13.37
N ILE A 76 -21.27 -5.36 -13.80
CA ILE A 76 -20.02 -5.45 -13.05
C ILE A 76 -19.07 -4.43 -13.65
N MET A 77 -18.55 -3.53 -12.84
CA MET A 77 -17.40 -2.70 -13.16
C MET A 77 -16.15 -3.38 -12.67
N ILE A 78 -15.19 -3.62 -13.57
CA ILE A 78 -13.85 -4.08 -13.22
C ILE A 78 -12.91 -2.90 -13.41
N GLN A 79 -12.21 -2.53 -12.34
CA GLN A 79 -11.30 -1.38 -12.31
C GLN A 79 -9.90 -1.81 -11.85
N ASN A 80 -8.87 -1.17 -12.39
CA ASN A 80 -7.51 -1.29 -11.89
C ASN A 80 -7.20 -0.13 -10.92
N GLU A 81 -7.07 -0.44 -9.63
CA GLU A 81 -6.62 0.49 -8.58
C GLU A 81 -5.09 0.48 -8.38
N GLY A 82 -4.39 -0.47 -9.03
CA GLY A 82 -2.94 -0.61 -8.96
C GLY A 82 -2.19 0.44 -9.78
N VAL A 83 -0.87 0.42 -9.65
CA VAL A 83 -0.01 1.38 -10.36
C VAL A 83 0.32 0.89 -11.76
N ALA A 84 0.65 -0.40 -11.91
CA ALA A 84 0.95 -1.00 -13.19
C ALA A 84 -0.32 -1.33 -13.98
N PRO A 85 -0.25 -1.37 -15.31
CA PRO A 85 -1.36 -1.85 -16.14
C PRO A 85 -1.60 -3.35 -15.91
N ALA A 86 -2.86 -3.74 -15.79
CA ALA A 86 -3.25 -5.15 -15.86
C ALA A 86 -3.42 -5.54 -17.33
N ARG A 87 -2.92 -6.70 -17.72
CA ARG A 87 -3.02 -7.24 -19.08
C ARG A 87 -3.74 -8.58 -19.04
N ASN A 88 -4.37 -8.95 -20.15
CA ASN A 88 -5.01 -10.26 -20.30
C ASN A 88 -5.98 -10.57 -19.14
N VAL A 89 -6.85 -9.60 -18.84
CA VAL A 89 -7.78 -9.70 -17.70
C VAL A 89 -8.87 -10.71 -18.05
N ARG A 90 -8.89 -11.80 -17.30
CA ARG A 90 -9.80 -12.93 -17.45
C ARG A 90 -10.71 -13.01 -16.24
N LEU A 91 -11.92 -13.48 -16.45
CA LEU A 91 -12.90 -13.72 -15.39
C LEU A 91 -13.26 -15.20 -15.42
N LEU A 92 -13.18 -15.85 -14.27
CA LEU A 92 -13.67 -17.18 -14.03
C LEU A 92 -14.67 -17.12 -12.88
N SER A 93 -15.87 -17.64 -13.09
CA SER A 93 -16.82 -17.83 -12.00
C SER A 93 -17.65 -19.07 -12.28
N PRO A 94 -17.58 -20.10 -11.43
CA PRO A 94 -18.43 -21.27 -11.54
C PRO A 94 -19.92 -20.89 -11.57
N GLY A 95 -20.32 -19.88 -10.78
CA GLY A 95 -21.71 -19.40 -10.68
C GLY A 95 -22.19 -18.49 -11.82
N LEU A 96 -21.30 -18.09 -12.74
CA LEU A 96 -21.64 -17.32 -13.95
C LEU A 96 -21.69 -18.20 -15.21
N THR A 97 -21.50 -19.52 -15.09
CA THR A 97 -21.51 -20.43 -16.25
C THR A 97 -22.93 -20.74 -16.72
N PRO A 98 -23.20 -20.86 -18.03
CA PRO A 98 -24.55 -21.14 -18.53
C PRO A 98 -25.14 -22.50 -18.11
N GLU A 99 -24.31 -23.45 -17.66
CA GLU A 99 -24.76 -24.82 -17.34
C GLU A 99 -25.23 -24.96 -15.88
N GLU A 100 -24.69 -24.19 -14.94
CA GLU A 100 -25.05 -24.23 -13.51
C GLU A 100 -25.44 -22.85 -12.93
N GLY A 101 -25.09 -21.77 -13.62
CA GLY A 101 -25.25 -20.39 -13.18
C GLY A 101 -26.59 -19.78 -13.58
N ARG A 102 -27.28 -19.20 -12.61
CA ARG A 102 -28.50 -18.38 -12.80
C ARG A 102 -28.17 -16.92 -13.13
N ILE A 103 -26.94 -16.66 -13.54
CA ILE A 103 -26.42 -15.34 -13.87
C ILE A 103 -25.62 -15.51 -15.16
N LYS A 104 -25.93 -14.70 -16.17
CA LYS A 104 -25.26 -14.73 -17.47
C LYS A 104 -24.57 -13.40 -17.74
N ILE A 105 -23.33 -13.46 -18.26
CA ILE A 105 -22.64 -12.30 -18.80
C ILE A 105 -23.07 -12.12 -20.26
N MET A 106 -23.64 -10.98 -20.59
CA MET A 106 -24.22 -10.73 -21.92
C MET A 106 -23.17 -10.33 -22.95
N ASN A 107 -22.09 -9.70 -22.52
CA ASN A 107 -20.99 -9.20 -23.35
C ASN A 107 -19.67 -9.94 -23.06
N GLU A 108 -19.73 -11.25 -22.84
CA GLU A 108 -18.57 -12.08 -22.49
C GLU A 108 -17.42 -12.00 -23.51
N SER A 109 -17.73 -11.66 -24.77
CA SER A 109 -16.74 -11.49 -25.85
C SER A 109 -15.71 -10.38 -25.61
N ILE A 110 -15.92 -9.49 -24.64
CA ILE A 110 -14.90 -8.50 -24.24
C ILE A 110 -13.75 -9.12 -23.46
N LEU A 111 -13.91 -10.35 -22.98
CA LEU A 111 -12.91 -11.09 -22.25
C LEU A 111 -12.14 -12.04 -23.18
N PRO A 112 -10.82 -12.21 -22.99
CA PRO A 112 -9.98 -11.47 -22.04
C PRO A 112 -9.82 -9.99 -22.41
N TYR A 113 -9.93 -9.10 -21.43
CA TYR A 113 -9.75 -7.68 -21.65
C TYR A 113 -8.26 -7.37 -21.80
N PRO A 114 -7.82 -6.72 -22.90
CA PRO A 114 -6.42 -6.76 -23.32
C PRO A 114 -5.48 -6.01 -22.38
N ILE A 115 -5.79 -4.75 -22.05
CA ILE A 115 -4.98 -3.89 -21.18
C ILE A 115 -5.90 -2.94 -20.42
N LEU A 116 -5.79 -2.92 -19.10
CA LEU A 116 -6.50 -2.02 -18.20
C LEU A 116 -5.48 -1.16 -17.43
N ASN A 117 -5.30 0.10 -17.84
CA ASN A 117 -4.33 0.98 -17.20
C ASN A 117 -4.80 1.40 -15.81
N ARG A 118 -3.91 2.06 -15.07
CA ARG A 118 -4.23 2.64 -13.77
C ARG A 118 -5.48 3.52 -13.86
N ASN A 119 -6.43 3.26 -12.97
CA ASN A 119 -7.74 3.90 -12.87
C ASN A 119 -8.69 3.66 -14.06
N ASP A 120 -8.29 2.91 -15.09
CA ASP A 120 -9.20 2.50 -16.15
C ASP A 120 -10.17 1.45 -15.63
N ARG A 121 -11.32 1.38 -16.31
CA ARG A 121 -12.42 0.48 -15.97
C ARG A 121 -13.14 0.00 -17.23
N PHE A 122 -13.69 -1.21 -17.15
CA PHE A 122 -14.62 -1.74 -18.15
C PHE A 122 -15.82 -2.38 -17.46
N TYR A 123 -16.87 -2.65 -18.24
CA TYR A 123 -18.15 -3.12 -17.74
C TYR A 123 -18.56 -4.44 -18.37
N LEU A 124 -19.06 -5.34 -17.53
CA LEU A 124 -19.73 -6.56 -17.94
C LEU A 124 -21.21 -6.43 -17.64
N ASP A 125 -22.06 -6.73 -18.62
CA ASP A 125 -23.51 -6.68 -18.49
C ASP A 125 -24.01 -8.02 -17.96
N LEU A 126 -24.82 -8.01 -16.91
CA LEU A 126 -25.38 -9.19 -16.28
C LEU A 126 -26.86 -9.35 -16.60
N CYS A 127 -27.25 -10.59 -16.89
CA CYS A 127 -28.63 -11.04 -16.92
C CYS A 127 -28.86 -11.99 -15.75
N LEU A 128 -29.74 -11.60 -14.83
CA LEU A 128 -30.08 -12.40 -13.65
C LEU A 128 -31.34 -13.22 -13.92
N MET A 129 -31.29 -14.51 -13.63
CA MET A 129 -32.43 -15.42 -13.69
C MET A 129 -33.11 -15.53 -12.31
N GLU A 130 -34.32 -16.09 -12.28
CA GLU A 130 -35.01 -16.35 -11.01
C GLU A 130 -34.15 -17.22 -10.09
N PHE A 131 -34.18 -16.90 -8.78
CA PHE A 131 -33.42 -17.58 -7.74
C PHE A 131 -31.90 -17.60 -7.96
N HIS A 132 -31.34 -16.55 -8.59
CA HIS A 132 -29.89 -16.38 -8.70
C HIS A 132 -29.22 -16.25 -7.34
N ASP A 133 -27.93 -16.56 -7.29
CA ASP A 133 -27.11 -16.31 -6.12
C ASP A 133 -26.93 -14.79 -5.96
N ILE A 134 -27.40 -14.25 -4.83
CA ILE A 134 -27.27 -12.83 -4.50
C ILE A 134 -25.83 -12.43 -4.16
N LYS A 135 -24.93 -13.40 -3.91
CA LYS A 135 -23.52 -13.15 -3.57
C LYS A 135 -22.57 -14.07 -4.34
N PRO A 136 -22.57 -14.00 -5.68
CA PRO A 136 -21.74 -14.87 -6.48
C PRO A 136 -20.27 -14.56 -6.23
N VAL A 137 -19.46 -15.62 -6.19
CA VAL A 137 -18.00 -15.50 -6.07
C VAL A 137 -17.39 -15.51 -7.47
N ILE A 138 -16.56 -14.51 -7.74
CA ILE A 138 -15.80 -14.40 -8.96
C ILE A 138 -14.30 -14.53 -8.68
N GLN A 139 -13.57 -14.98 -9.69
CA GLN A 139 -12.12 -14.99 -9.71
C GLN A 139 -11.64 -14.22 -10.93
N LEU A 140 -10.88 -13.16 -10.69
CA LEU A 140 -10.22 -12.40 -11.75
C LEU A 140 -8.79 -12.88 -11.88
N PHE A 141 -8.29 -12.99 -13.11
CA PHE A 141 -6.90 -13.28 -13.44
C PHE A 141 -6.34 -12.18 -14.33
N TRP A 142 -5.07 -11.83 -14.15
CA TRP A 142 -4.38 -10.86 -15.00
C TRP A 142 -2.87 -11.06 -14.94
N ASP A 143 -2.19 -10.46 -15.91
CA ASP A 143 -0.74 -10.35 -15.95
C ASP A 143 -0.35 -8.89 -15.67
N ASP A 144 0.69 -8.65 -14.89
CA ASP A 144 1.26 -7.31 -14.69
C ASP A 144 2.78 -7.34 -14.77
N ASP A 145 3.44 -6.22 -14.44
CA ASP A 145 4.90 -6.13 -14.53
C ASP A 145 5.62 -6.86 -13.37
N TYR A 146 4.87 -7.36 -12.38
CA TYR A 146 5.40 -8.10 -11.24
C TYR A 146 5.30 -9.61 -11.45
N ASP A 147 4.16 -10.12 -11.93
CA ASP A 147 3.96 -11.55 -12.16
C ASP A 147 2.87 -11.83 -13.21
N VAL A 148 2.86 -13.06 -13.73
CA VAL A 148 1.83 -13.59 -14.65
C VAL A 148 0.78 -14.39 -13.88
N ASP A 149 -0.43 -14.50 -14.41
CA ASP A 149 -1.55 -15.25 -13.82
C ASP A 149 -1.87 -14.85 -12.34
N ARG A 150 -1.62 -13.58 -12.00
CA ARG A 150 -2.07 -13.03 -10.72
C ARG A 150 -3.58 -13.10 -10.64
N ASN A 151 -4.10 -13.37 -9.44
CA ASN A 151 -5.53 -13.52 -9.27
C ASN A 151 -6.04 -12.94 -7.96
N ILE A 152 -7.34 -12.65 -7.95
CA ILE A 152 -8.10 -12.27 -6.76
C ILE A 152 -9.46 -12.95 -6.80
N ILE A 153 -9.91 -13.41 -5.64
CA ILE A 153 -11.25 -13.94 -5.44
C ILE A 153 -12.07 -12.89 -4.71
N GLN A 154 -13.26 -12.58 -5.23
CA GLN A 154 -14.15 -11.58 -4.66
C GLN A 154 -15.59 -12.08 -4.68
N ALA A 155 -16.31 -11.88 -3.57
CA ALA A 155 -17.76 -12.02 -3.53
C ALA A 155 -18.41 -10.72 -3.99
N LEU A 156 -19.38 -10.81 -4.89
CA LEU A 156 -20.19 -9.67 -5.32
C LEU A 156 -21.43 -9.54 -4.42
N CYS A 157 -22.15 -8.41 -4.48
CA CYS A 157 -23.51 -8.29 -3.94
C CYS A 157 -24.45 -7.89 -5.07
N LEU A 158 -25.34 -8.80 -5.44
CA LEU A 158 -26.49 -8.59 -6.33
C LEU A 158 -27.74 -8.32 -5.49
N CYS A 159 -27.56 -7.43 -4.52
CA CYS A 159 -28.55 -6.86 -3.64
C CYS A 159 -28.70 -5.38 -4.04
#